data_AF-A0A3N9NG94-F1
#
_entry.id   AF-A0A3N9NG94-F1
#
_cell.length_a   1.000
_cell.length_b   1.000
_cell.length_c   1.000
_cell.angle_alpha   90.00
_cell.angle_beta   90.00
_cell.angle_gamma   90.00
#
_symmetry.space_group_name_H-M   'P 1'
#
loop_
_entity.id
_entity.type
_entity.pdbx_description
1 polymer ?
#
loop_
_entity_poly.entity_id
_entity_poly.type
_entity_poly.pdbx_seq_one_letter_code
_entity_poly.pdbx_strand_id
1 'polypeptide(L)'
;MRNKIFFFLILFFLNGYTLPVYSADLLRILAIRVEFVEDDATTTIGNGKFDLSEPSHLFQIDPPPHNRSYFEDHILFLSNYFKKVSKERLIISGDVFPLEETRAYQLDEPMTRYNPNRTPEENNRALAELFRDAIQKADQDSEIDFSRYDGFIIFHAGVGKDVDVGFDETPQDIPSLYITPDFLNTYLRSPGVSVDNGNVMVSGGILAPETESQEGIELGLNGILT
;
A
#
# COMPACT_ATOMS: atom_id res chain seq x y z
N MET A 1 35.28 -58.69 -40.56
CA MET A 1 34.58 -57.61 -41.31
C MET A 1 33.09 -57.71 -40.99
N ARG A 2 32.63 -57.24 -39.83
CA ARG A 2 32.18 -55.88 -39.47
C ARG A 2 30.70 -55.61 -39.83
N ASN A 3 29.86 -55.94 -38.85
CA ASN A 3 28.62 -55.31 -38.34
C ASN A 3 27.58 -54.73 -39.32
N LYS A 4 26.40 -55.38 -39.33
CA LYS A 4 25.13 -54.78 -39.77
C LYS A 4 24.46 -54.13 -38.55
N ILE A 5 24.36 -52.80 -38.54
CA ILE A 5 23.64 -52.03 -37.52
C ILE A 5 22.23 -51.76 -38.05
N PHE A 6 21.22 -52.22 -37.31
CA PHE A 6 19.80 -51.94 -37.53
C PHE A 6 19.51 -50.50 -37.07
N PHE A 7 18.92 -49.68 -37.93
CA PHE A 7 18.47 -48.33 -37.58
C PHE A 7 16.99 -48.40 -37.15
N PHE A 8 16.71 -48.23 -35.86
CA PHE A 8 15.35 -48.09 -35.35
C PHE A 8 14.98 -46.60 -35.36
N LEU A 9 14.10 -46.21 -36.28
CA LEU A 9 13.52 -44.86 -36.29
C LEU A 9 12.31 -44.86 -35.35
N ILE A 10 12.42 -44.22 -34.19
CA ILE A 10 11.27 -43.97 -33.31
C ILE A 10 10.53 -42.74 -33.85
N LEU A 11 9.37 -42.96 -34.48
CA LEU A 11 8.41 -41.90 -34.75
C LEU A 11 7.69 -41.55 -33.44
N PHE A 12 8.07 -40.44 -32.81
CA PHE A 12 7.24 -39.84 -31.77
C PHE A 12 6.06 -39.11 -32.43
N PHE A 13 4.84 -39.57 -32.17
CA PHE A 13 3.62 -38.84 -32.51
C PHE A 13 3.59 -37.51 -31.75
N LEU A 14 3.70 -36.40 -32.48
CA LEU A 14 3.36 -35.06 -32.00
C LEU A 14 1.84 -35.00 -31.81
N ASN A 15 1.36 -35.42 -30.64
CA ASN A 15 0.07 -34.94 -30.15
C ASN A 15 0.26 -33.46 -29.85
N GLY A 16 -0.41 -32.61 -30.64
CA GLY A 16 -0.43 -31.16 -30.45
C GLY A 16 -1.11 -30.82 -29.14
N TYR A 17 -0.34 -30.78 -28.05
CA TYR A 17 -0.76 -30.13 -26.82
C TYR A 17 -0.67 -28.63 -27.05
N THR A 18 -1.79 -27.99 -27.37
CA THR A 18 -1.91 -26.54 -27.23
C THR A 18 -1.87 -26.23 -25.74
N LEU A 19 -0.76 -25.64 -25.27
CA LEU A 19 -0.74 -25.08 -23.92
C LEU A 19 -1.76 -23.94 -23.86
N PRO A 20 -2.59 -23.86 -22.80
CA PRO A 20 -3.49 -22.73 -22.64
C PRO A 20 -2.65 -21.44 -22.57
N VAL A 21 -2.89 -20.53 -23.50
CA VAL A 21 -2.37 -19.16 -23.43
C VAL A 21 -3.22 -18.43 -22.41
N TYR A 22 -2.73 -18.34 -21.18
CA TYR A 22 -3.31 -17.44 -20.19
C TYR A 22 -2.85 -16.01 -20.53
N SER A 23 -3.81 -15.11 -20.74
CA SER A 23 -3.54 -13.68 -20.74
C SER A 23 -3.28 -13.27 -19.29
N ALA A 24 -2.29 -12.41 -19.07
CA ALA A 24 -1.97 -11.92 -17.73
C ALA A 24 -3.03 -10.90 -17.29
N ASP A 25 -3.52 -11.04 -16.06
CA ASP A 25 -4.39 -10.04 -15.43
C ASP A 25 -3.55 -8.83 -15.04
N LEU A 26 -4.04 -7.63 -15.34
CA LEU A 26 -3.42 -6.37 -14.95
C LEU A 26 -4.24 -5.75 -13.83
N LEU A 27 -3.59 -5.47 -12.70
CA LEU A 27 -4.15 -4.73 -11.57
C LEU A 27 -3.44 -3.39 -11.47
N ARG A 28 -4.20 -2.29 -11.60
CA ARG A 28 -3.68 -0.93 -11.49
C ARG A 28 -3.92 -0.37 -10.10
N ILE A 29 -2.86 0.07 -9.44
CA ILE A 29 -2.90 0.61 -8.08
C ILE A 29 -2.78 2.14 -8.13
N LEU A 30 -3.68 2.83 -7.43
CA LEU A 30 -3.47 4.21 -7.02
C LEU A 30 -2.93 4.21 -5.59
N ALA A 31 -1.67 4.61 -5.42
CA ALA A 31 -1.11 4.90 -4.11
C ALA A 31 -1.19 6.41 -3.87
N ILE A 32 -1.66 6.82 -2.70
CA ILE A 32 -1.66 8.22 -2.27
C ILE A 32 -0.85 8.38 -0.99
N ARG A 33 -0.12 9.49 -0.90
CA ARG A 33 0.58 9.91 0.30
C ARG A 33 -0.23 10.97 1.02
N VAL A 34 -0.52 10.76 2.30
CA VAL A 34 -1.25 11.71 3.15
C VAL A 34 -0.45 12.05 4.38
N GLU A 35 -0.54 13.31 4.79
CA GLU A 35 0.08 13.81 6.01
C GLU A 35 -0.94 14.58 6.85
N PHE A 36 -0.63 14.78 8.12
CA PHE A 36 -1.56 15.28 9.11
C PHE A 36 -1.23 16.73 9.48
N VAL A 37 -2.13 17.35 10.24
CA VAL A 37 -1.81 18.62 10.89
C VAL A 37 -0.63 18.38 11.82
N GLU A 38 0.39 19.23 11.72
CA GLU A 38 1.59 19.11 12.53
C GLU A 38 1.28 19.34 14.02
N ASP A 39 1.74 18.44 14.88
CA ASP A 39 1.60 18.56 16.33
C ASP A 39 2.85 18.05 17.08
N ASP A 40 2.84 18.21 18.40
CA ASP A 40 3.89 17.75 19.31
C ASP A 40 3.37 16.64 20.26
N ALA A 41 2.37 15.87 19.82
CA ALA A 41 1.78 14.82 20.63
C ALA A 41 2.80 13.73 20.94
N THR A 42 3.02 13.45 22.22
CA THR A 42 3.95 12.40 22.67
C THR A 42 3.34 10.99 22.61
N THR A 43 2.09 10.87 22.19
CA THR A 43 1.35 9.60 22.09
C THR A 43 1.38 8.99 20.69
N THR A 44 2.13 9.60 19.77
CA THR A 44 2.44 9.15 18.41
C THR A 44 3.92 9.33 18.12
N ILE A 45 4.48 8.54 17.20
CA ILE A 45 5.83 8.75 16.68
C ILE A 45 5.77 9.65 15.44
N GLY A 46 6.59 10.71 15.45
CA GLY A 46 6.59 11.76 14.44
C GLY A 46 5.68 12.92 14.81
N ASN A 47 5.63 13.92 13.94
CA ASN A 47 4.82 15.14 14.11
C ASN A 47 3.65 15.19 13.11
N GLY A 48 3.31 14.07 12.47
CA GLY A 48 2.31 14.03 11.39
C GLY A 48 2.83 14.38 10.00
N LYS A 49 4.15 14.54 9.81
CA LYS A 49 4.80 14.75 8.49
C LYS A 49 5.67 13.56 8.10
N PHE A 50 5.81 13.33 6.80
CA PHE A 50 6.74 12.32 6.28
C PHE A 50 8.19 12.69 6.63
N ASP A 51 9.00 11.69 6.96
CA ASP A 51 10.43 11.85 7.19
C ASP A 51 11.16 12.08 5.85
N LEU A 52 11.45 13.35 5.57
CA LEU A 52 12.22 13.77 4.40
C LEU A 52 13.70 14.01 4.72
N SER A 53 14.18 13.51 5.86
CA SER A 53 15.58 13.63 6.27
C SER A 53 16.49 12.66 5.51
N GLU A 54 17.78 12.70 5.85
CA GLU A 54 18.76 11.76 5.31
C GLU A 54 18.79 10.48 6.16
N PRO A 55 19.14 9.32 5.57
CA PRO A 55 19.29 8.08 6.32
C PRO A 55 20.19 8.26 7.54
N SER A 56 19.76 7.71 8.68
CA SER A 56 20.54 7.76 9.92
C SER A 56 21.86 6.98 9.80
N HIS A 57 21.88 5.95 8.94
CA HIS A 57 23.07 5.15 8.64
C HIS A 57 22.95 4.41 7.30
N LEU A 58 24.08 3.92 6.77
CA LEU A 58 24.21 3.36 5.41
C LEU A 58 23.38 2.09 5.16
N PHE A 59 23.08 1.33 6.21
CA PHE A 59 22.41 0.02 6.10
C PHE A 59 20.99 0.04 6.66
N GLN A 60 20.43 1.22 6.89
CA GLN A 60 19.07 1.37 7.37
C GLN A 60 18.10 0.73 6.38
N ILE A 61 17.22 -0.13 6.88
CA ILE A 61 16.12 -0.70 6.10
C ILE A 61 15.07 0.39 5.87
N ASP A 62 14.59 0.48 4.63
CA ASP A 62 13.61 1.47 4.19
C ASP A 62 13.94 2.89 4.69
N PRO A 63 15.10 3.43 4.29
CA PRO A 63 15.58 4.69 4.84
C PRO A 63 14.82 5.90 4.27
N PRO A 64 14.79 7.02 5.01
CA PRO A 64 14.33 8.28 4.46
C PRO A 64 15.29 8.78 3.35
N PRO A 65 14.85 9.69 2.47
CA PRO A 65 13.57 10.40 2.53
C PRO A 65 12.39 9.54 2.06
N HIS A 66 11.30 9.51 2.83
CA HIS A 66 10.03 8.87 2.48
C HIS A 66 9.20 9.75 1.52
N ASN A 67 9.80 10.02 0.38
CA ASN A 67 9.27 10.84 -0.71
C ASN A 67 8.51 9.97 -1.73
N ARG A 68 8.13 10.54 -2.89
CA ARG A 68 7.37 9.83 -3.91
C ARG A 68 8.18 8.64 -4.45
N SER A 69 9.47 8.85 -4.75
CA SER A 69 10.36 7.80 -5.26
C SER A 69 10.45 6.60 -4.30
N TYR A 70 10.50 6.85 -2.98
CA TYR A 70 10.47 5.80 -1.96
C TYR A 70 9.24 4.90 -2.09
N PHE A 71 8.03 5.47 -2.19
CA PHE A 71 6.81 4.66 -2.35
C PHE A 71 6.69 4.04 -3.76
N GLU A 72 7.24 4.66 -4.80
CA GLU A 72 7.30 4.06 -6.13
C GLU A 72 8.16 2.78 -6.13
N ASP A 73 9.25 2.76 -5.37
CA ASP A 73 10.08 1.56 -5.18
C ASP A 73 9.31 0.43 -4.47
N HIS A 74 8.42 0.75 -3.51
CA HIS A 74 7.51 -0.22 -2.92
C HIS A 74 6.49 -0.77 -3.93
N ILE A 75 5.91 0.07 -4.78
CA ILE A 75 5.01 -0.39 -5.86
C ILE A 75 5.78 -1.25 -6.88
N LEU A 76 7.03 -0.90 -7.21
CA LEU A 76 7.91 -1.71 -8.06
C LEU A 76 8.20 -3.07 -7.42
N PHE A 77 8.43 -3.11 -6.11
CA PHE A 77 8.58 -4.36 -5.37
C PHE A 77 7.33 -5.23 -5.50
N LEU A 78 6.13 -4.68 -5.28
CA LEU A 78 4.86 -5.42 -5.44
C LEU A 78 4.70 -5.97 -6.86
N SER A 79 5.02 -5.17 -7.87
CA SER A 79 5.02 -5.60 -9.28
C SER A 79 5.93 -6.81 -9.50
N ASN A 80 7.16 -6.77 -8.99
CA ASN A 80 8.12 -7.85 -9.12
C ASN A 80 7.70 -9.10 -8.33
N TYR A 81 7.25 -8.92 -7.09
CA TYR A 81 6.82 -10.00 -6.21
C TYR A 81 5.63 -10.75 -6.80
N PHE A 82 4.53 -10.03 -7.09
CA PHE A 82 3.30 -10.64 -7.60
C PHE A 82 3.47 -11.22 -9.00
N LYS A 83 4.26 -10.60 -9.88
CA LYS A 83 4.64 -11.20 -11.16
C LYS A 83 5.38 -12.52 -10.96
N LYS A 84 6.32 -12.59 -10.01
CA LYS A 84 7.11 -13.79 -9.73
C LYS A 84 6.25 -14.91 -9.15
N VAL A 85 5.52 -14.66 -8.06
CA VAL A 85 4.76 -15.69 -7.35
C VAL A 85 3.53 -16.15 -8.13
N SER A 86 2.93 -15.28 -8.95
CA SER A 86 1.84 -15.65 -9.86
C SER A 86 2.30 -16.40 -11.11
N LYS A 87 3.62 -16.50 -11.36
CA LYS A 87 4.21 -17.00 -12.62
C LYS A 87 3.68 -16.20 -13.83
N GLU A 88 3.80 -14.88 -13.74
CA GLU A 88 3.42 -13.91 -14.78
C GLU A 88 1.93 -13.89 -15.11
N ARG A 89 1.07 -14.47 -14.25
CA ARG A 89 -0.39 -14.43 -14.43
C ARG A 89 -1.04 -13.17 -13.86
N LEU A 90 -0.39 -12.51 -12.91
CA LEU A 90 -0.80 -11.23 -12.36
C LEU A 90 0.34 -10.22 -12.55
N ILE A 91 0.01 -9.09 -13.16
CA ILE A 91 0.89 -7.94 -13.31
C ILE A 91 0.30 -6.80 -12.50
N ILE A 92 1.10 -6.21 -11.62
CA ILE A 92 0.75 -4.99 -10.90
C ILE A 92 1.48 -3.82 -11.57
N SER A 93 0.76 -2.74 -11.78
CA SER A 93 1.31 -1.41 -12.08
C SER A 93 0.68 -0.43 -11.11
N GLY A 94 1.37 0.64 -10.73
CA GLY A 94 0.74 1.67 -9.92
C GLY A 94 1.39 3.02 -10.08
N ASP A 95 0.64 4.04 -9.71
CA ASP A 95 1.07 5.43 -9.67
C ASP A 95 1.03 5.91 -8.21
N VAL A 96 1.99 6.74 -7.81
CA VAL A 96 2.05 7.37 -6.48
C VAL A 96 1.73 8.84 -6.61
N PHE A 97 0.71 9.30 -5.88
CA PHE A 97 0.27 10.69 -5.84
C PHE A 97 0.45 11.32 -4.45
N PRO A 98 0.65 12.66 -4.38
CA PRO A 98 0.74 13.59 -5.50
C PRO A 98 2.02 13.37 -6.35
N LEU A 99 2.02 13.86 -7.58
CA LEU A 99 3.15 13.66 -8.51
C LEU A 99 4.41 14.42 -8.12
N GLU A 100 4.32 15.39 -7.23
CA GLU A 100 5.46 16.12 -6.71
C GLU A 100 6.27 15.26 -5.74
N GLU A 101 7.60 15.33 -5.83
CA GLU A 101 8.51 14.42 -5.12
C GLU A 101 8.29 14.41 -3.60
N THR A 102 8.21 15.58 -2.98
CA THR A 102 8.17 15.71 -1.52
C THR A 102 6.78 16.04 -0.98
N ARG A 103 5.81 16.43 -1.83
CA ARG A 103 4.46 16.79 -1.37
C ARG A 103 3.69 15.55 -0.92
N ALA A 104 2.80 15.75 0.02
CA ALA A 104 1.73 14.82 0.37
C ALA A 104 0.40 15.57 0.47
N TYR A 105 -0.72 14.85 0.47
CA TYR A 105 -2.03 15.44 0.69
C TYR A 105 -2.22 15.76 2.18
N GLN A 106 -2.38 17.05 2.48
CA GLN A 106 -2.61 17.54 3.84
C GLN A 106 -4.03 17.25 4.30
N LEU A 107 -4.18 16.40 5.31
CA LEU A 107 -5.42 16.21 6.06
C LEU A 107 -5.65 17.34 7.06
N ASP A 108 -6.91 17.52 7.47
CA ASP A 108 -7.33 18.67 8.27
C ASP A 108 -7.26 18.40 9.79
N GLU A 109 -6.90 17.17 10.18
CA GLU A 109 -6.83 16.72 11.56
C GLU A 109 -5.45 16.10 11.88
N PRO A 110 -5.02 16.10 13.15
CA PRO A 110 -3.78 15.44 13.58
C PRO A 110 -3.90 13.92 13.56
N MET A 111 -2.76 13.20 13.62
CA MET A 111 -2.72 11.73 13.69
C MET A 111 -3.59 11.17 14.83
N THR A 112 -3.51 11.81 16.00
CA THR A 112 -4.24 11.42 17.21
C THR A 112 -5.75 11.40 17.05
N ARG A 113 -6.31 12.12 16.06
CA ARG A 113 -7.75 12.08 15.74
C ARG A 113 -8.17 10.76 15.10
N TYR A 114 -7.27 10.14 14.35
CA TYR A 114 -7.52 8.95 13.54
C TYR A 114 -7.22 7.63 14.26
N ASN A 115 -6.48 7.69 15.38
CA ASN A 115 -6.45 6.63 16.38
C ASN A 115 -6.51 7.24 17.81
N PRO A 116 -7.71 7.50 18.36
CA PRO A 116 -7.86 8.20 19.63
C PRO A 116 -7.50 7.37 20.87
N ASN A 117 -7.13 6.09 20.71
CA ASN A 117 -6.85 5.15 21.79
C ASN A 117 -7.95 5.11 22.87
N ARG A 118 -9.21 4.96 22.44
CA ARG A 118 -10.37 4.86 23.35
C ARG A 118 -10.96 3.46 23.31
N THR A 119 -12.15 3.32 22.75
CA THR A 119 -12.79 2.00 22.55
C THR A 119 -12.50 1.46 21.15
N PRO A 120 -12.57 0.14 20.93
CA PRO A 120 -12.42 -0.44 19.59
C PRO A 120 -13.39 0.16 18.56
N GLU A 121 -14.63 0.44 18.97
CA GLU A 121 -15.64 1.08 18.10
C GLU A 121 -15.22 2.50 17.68
N GLU A 122 -14.73 3.30 18.63
CA GLU A 122 -14.27 4.67 18.34
C GLU A 122 -13.00 4.66 17.47
N ASN A 123 -12.05 3.78 17.75
CA ASN A 123 -10.82 3.66 16.97
C ASN A 123 -11.12 3.19 15.54
N ASN A 124 -11.94 2.16 15.36
CA ASN A 124 -12.30 1.67 14.02
C ASN A 124 -13.09 2.72 13.22
N ARG A 125 -13.94 3.50 13.89
CA ARG A 125 -14.61 4.63 13.23
C ARG A 125 -13.61 5.68 12.78
N ALA A 126 -12.66 6.03 13.63
CA ALA A 126 -11.62 6.99 13.29
C ALA A 126 -10.74 6.51 12.12
N LEU A 127 -10.41 5.22 12.04
CA LEU A 127 -9.71 4.63 10.89
C LEU A 127 -10.55 4.65 9.60
N ALA A 128 -11.86 4.43 9.70
CA ALA A 128 -12.75 4.57 8.55
C ALA A 128 -12.82 6.03 8.07
N GLU A 129 -12.84 6.99 9.01
CA GLU A 129 -12.78 8.43 8.72
C GLU A 129 -11.45 8.79 8.05
N LEU A 130 -10.31 8.24 8.49
CA LEU A 130 -9.01 8.43 7.85
C LEU A 130 -9.04 7.99 6.38
N PHE A 131 -9.52 6.78 6.11
CA PHE A 131 -9.63 6.27 4.74
C PHE A 131 -10.49 7.22 3.87
N ARG A 132 -11.64 7.66 4.40
CA ARG A 132 -12.51 8.62 3.69
C ARG A 132 -11.80 9.94 3.42
N ASP A 133 -11.23 10.55 4.44
CA ASP A 133 -10.67 11.90 4.35
C ASP A 133 -9.46 11.93 3.42
N ALA A 134 -8.63 10.89 3.45
CA ALA A 134 -7.50 10.68 2.54
C ALA A 134 -7.95 10.59 1.08
N ILE A 135 -8.93 9.73 0.77
CA ILE A 135 -9.48 9.59 -0.59
C ILE A 135 -10.14 10.89 -1.05
N GLN A 136 -10.90 11.57 -0.19
CA GLN A 136 -11.53 12.85 -0.51
C GLN A 136 -10.52 13.99 -0.72
N LYS A 137 -9.38 13.97 -0.03
CA LYS A 137 -8.31 14.94 -0.26
C LYS A 137 -7.62 14.68 -1.60
N ALA A 138 -7.40 13.42 -1.95
CA ALA A 138 -6.85 13.03 -3.25
C ALA A 138 -7.81 13.34 -4.43
N ASP A 139 -9.13 13.19 -4.24
CA ASP A 139 -10.17 13.54 -5.24
C ASP A 139 -10.19 15.02 -5.63
N GLN A 140 -9.53 15.88 -4.86
CA GLN A 140 -9.36 17.30 -5.19
C GLN A 140 -8.23 17.54 -6.20
N ASP A 141 -7.35 16.55 -6.42
CA ASP A 141 -6.27 16.64 -7.39
C ASP A 141 -6.78 16.28 -8.79
N SER A 142 -6.83 17.28 -9.68
CA SER A 142 -7.34 17.14 -11.04
C SER A 142 -6.52 16.22 -11.94
N GLU A 143 -5.32 15.80 -11.51
CA GLU A 143 -4.49 14.85 -12.24
C GLU A 143 -4.90 13.38 -12.00
N ILE A 144 -5.72 13.12 -10.97
CA ILE A 144 -6.22 11.78 -10.67
C ILE A 144 -7.53 11.54 -11.42
N ASP A 145 -7.61 10.40 -12.10
CA ASP A 145 -8.84 9.80 -12.62
C ASP A 145 -8.99 8.43 -11.95
N PHE A 146 -9.85 8.34 -10.93
CA PHE A 146 -9.97 7.13 -10.11
C PHE A 146 -10.51 5.95 -10.91
N SER A 147 -11.23 6.19 -12.01
CA SER A 147 -11.76 5.14 -12.89
C SER A 147 -10.69 4.28 -13.56
N ARG A 148 -9.42 4.74 -13.53
CA ARG A 148 -8.27 4.03 -14.11
C ARG A 148 -7.64 3.01 -13.18
N TYR A 149 -8.09 2.90 -11.93
CA TYR A 149 -7.45 2.09 -10.91
C TYR A 149 -8.38 1.02 -10.34
N ASP A 150 -7.80 -0.13 -10.02
CA ASP A 150 -8.50 -1.32 -9.48
C ASP A 150 -8.26 -1.47 -7.97
N GLY A 151 -7.15 -0.93 -7.45
CA GLY A 151 -6.76 -1.02 -6.06
C GLY A 151 -6.21 0.31 -5.52
N PHE A 152 -6.32 0.49 -4.21
CA PHE A 152 -5.98 1.74 -3.54
C PHE A 152 -5.06 1.47 -2.35
N ILE A 153 -4.00 2.27 -2.23
CA ILE A 153 -3.10 2.27 -1.06
C ILE A 153 -3.01 3.70 -0.54
N ILE A 154 -3.17 3.87 0.77
CA ILE A 154 -3.01 5.12 1.47
C ILE A 154 -1.78 4.96 2.35
N PHE A 155 -0.68 5.58 1.93
CA PHE A 155 0.50 5.76 2.77
C PHE A 155 0.29 7.00 3.64
N HIS A 156 0.38 6.86 4.96
CA HIS A 156 0.29 7.98 5.88
C HIS A 156 1.62 8.27 6.56
N ALA A 157 1.88 9.54 6.87
CA ALA A 157 3.02 9.94 7.69
C ALA A 157 2.97 9.31 9.10
N GLY A 158 4.13 9.13 9.72
CA GLY A 158 4.28 8.50 11.03
C GLY A 158 4.43 6.98 10.96
N VAL A 159 4.71 6.39 12.12
CA VAL A 159 5.05 4.97 12.25
C VAL A 159 3.80 4.11 12.44
N GLY A 160 3.86 2.87 11.94
CA GLY A 160 2.83 1.85 12.13
C GLY A 160 2.78 1.31 13.56
N LYS A 161 1.57 0.93 13.99
CA LYS A 161 1.32 0.30 15.30
C LYS A 161 1.37 -1.24 15.23
N ASP A 162 2.07 -1.81 14.27
CA ASP A 162 1.98 -3.24 13.96
C ASP A 162 2.98 -4.11 14.72
N VAL A 163 3.95 -3.49 15.40
CA VAL A 163 5.03 -4.15 16.12
C VAL A 163 4.86 -3.97 17.62
N ASP A 164 4.87 -5.07 18.36
CA ASP A 164 4.93 -5.05 19.83
C ASP A 164 6.38 -4.85 20.29
N VAL A 165 6.66 -3.65 20.80
CA VAL A 165 7.96 -3.24 21.35
C VAL A 165 7.99 -3.27 22.89
N GLY A 166 6.91 -3.73 23.53
CA GLY A 166 6.79 -3.82 24.98
C GLY A 166 5.81 -2.81 25.57
N PHE A 167 6.31 -1.78 26.27
CA PHE A 167 5.44 -0.74 26.82
C PHE A 167 5.09 0.27 25.72
N ASP A 168 3.82 0.32 25.33
CA ASP A 168 3.31 1.19 24.27
C ASP A 168 3.30 2.67 24.73
N GLU A 169 4.40 3.38 24.47
CA GLU A 169 4.53 4.82 24.73
C GLU A 169 3.74 5.66 23.72
N THR A 170 3.43 5.11 22.55
CA THR A 170 2.78 5.79 21.43
C THR A 170 1.46 5.12 21.04
N PRO A 171 0.50 5.02 21.97
CA PRO A 171 -0.68 4.19 21.77
C PRO A 171 -1.65 4.72 20.71
N GLN A 172 -1.41 5.92 20.18
CA GLN A 172 -2.18 6.56 19.13
C GLN A 172 -1.52 6.46 17.75
N ASP A 173 -0.40 5.75 17.60
CA ASP A 173 0.12 5.38 16.28
C ASP A 173 -0.94 4.63 15.47
N ILE A 174 -0.98 4.87 14.17
CA ILE A 174 -2.05 4.34 13.31
C ILE A 174 -1.62 2.93 12.86
N PRO A 175 -2.44 1.89 13.09
CA PRO A 175 -2.12 0.54 12.65
C PRO A 175 -2.33 0.39 11.13
N SER A 176 -1.56 -0.51 10.52
CA SER A 176 -1.82 -0.97 9.16
C SER A 176 -3.12 -1.77 9.07
N LEU A 177 -3.90 -1.57 8.01
CA LEU A 177 -5.20 -2.23 7.85
C LEU A 177 -5.60 -2.37 6.38
N TYR A 178 -6.24 -3.50 6.05
CA TYR A 178 -7.03 -3.59 4.81
C TYR A 178 -8.49 -3.18 5.08
N ILE A 179 -8.89 -2.05 4.51
CA ILE A 179 -10.24 -1.49 4.62
C ILE A 179 -11.15 -2.19 3.61
N THR A 180 -12.28 -2.70 4.10
CA THR A 180 -13.29 -3.40 3.29
C THR A 180 -14.58 -2.58 3.13
N PRO A 181 -15.42 -2.89 2.13
CA PRO A 181 -16.74 -2.24 2.00
C PRO A 181 -17.62 -2.44 3.24
N ASP A 182 -17.55 -3.62 3.87
CA ASP A 182 -18.31 -3.93 5.09
C ASP A 182 -17.83 -3.10 6.29
N PHE A 183 -16.51 -2.88 6.40
CA PHE A 183 -15.93 -2.01 7.41
C PHE A 183 -16.44 -0.57 7.23
N LEU A 184 -16.34 -0.03 6.01
CA LEU A 184 -16.84 1.32 5.71
C LEU A 184 -18.35 1.43 5.95
N ASN A 185 -19.14 0.42 5.57
CA ASN A 185 -20.57 0.45 5.78
C ASN A 185 -20.95 0.38 7.27
N THR A 186 -20.17 -0.34 8.07
CA THR A 186 -20.35 -0.42 9.53
C THR A 186 -20.14 0.93 10.20
N TYR A 187 -19.01 1.59 9.90
CA TYR A 187 -18.57 2.78 10.62
C TYR A 187 -19.00 4.11 9.99
N LEU A 188 -19.16 4.16 8.66
CA LEU A 188 -19.53 5.38 7.92
C LEU A 188 -20.94 5.32 7.31
N ARG A 189 -21.63 4.17 7.38
CA ARG A 189 -22.93 3.97 6.72
C ARG A 189 -22.88 4.18 5.20
N SER A 190 -21.73 3.88 4.59
CA SER A 190 -21.50 3.96 3.15
C SER A 190 -20.69 2.75 2.68
N PRO A 191 -20.98 2.15 1.50
CA PRO A 191 -20.19 1.03 0.97
C PRO A 191 -18.79 1.44 0.46
N GLY A 192 -18.49 2.74 0.44
CA GLY A 192 -17.25 3.30 -0.07
C GLY A 192 -17.20 4.82 0.01
N VAL A 193 -16.18 5.41 -0.60
CA VAL A 193 -16.00 6.85 -0.78
C VAL A 193 -16.29 7.18 -2.24
N SER A 194 -17.25 8.08 -2.49
CA SER A 194 -17.59 8.50 -3.85
C SER A 194 -16.61 9.57 -4.33
N VAL A 195 -16.03 9.36 -5.51
CA VAL A 195 -15.02 10.22 -6.14
C VAL A 195 -15.40 10.48 -7.60
N ASP A 196 -14.62 11.31 -8.32
CA ASP A 196 -14.87 11.67 -9.72
C ASP A 196 -16.29 12.23 -9.94
N ASN A 197 -16.73 13.15 -9.07
CA ASN A 197 -18.10 13.70 -9.06
C ASN A 197 -19.21 12.64 -8.91
N GLY A 198 -18.91 11.53 -8.23
CA GLY A 198 -19.87 10.47 -7.95
C GLY A 198 -19.90 9.33 -8.97
N ASN A 199 -19.01 9.35 -9.96
CA ASN A 199 -18.96 8.32 -11.01
C ASN A 199 -18.21 7.06 -10.58
N VAL A 200 -17.31 7.18 -9.59
CA VAL A 200 -16.50 6.08 -9.08
C VAL A 200 -16.70 5.95 -7.58
N MET A 201 -16.64 4.71 -7.10
CA MET A 201 -16.75 4.36 -5.69
C MET A 201 -15.50 3.61 -5.26
N VAL A 202 -14.69 4.24 -4.39
CA VAL A 202 -13.55 3.58 -3.74
C VAL A 202 -14.08 2.79 -2.55
N SER A 203 -14.21 1.48 -2.71
CA SER A 203 -14.88 0.62 -1.73
C SER A 203 -13.94 -0.05 -0.71
N GLY A 204 -12.63 0.16 -0.83
CA GLY A 204 -11.64 -0.43 0.05
C GLY A 204 -10.22 -0.20 -0.44
N GLY A 205 -9.25 -0.60 0.36
CA GLY A 205 -7.83 -0.40 0.08
C GLY A 205 -6.95 -0.68 1.28
N ILE A 206 -5.64 -0.55 1.10
CA ILE A 206 -4.66 -0.68 2.17
C ILE A 206 -4.43 0.69 2.80
N LEU A 207 -4.43 0.74 4.12
CA LEU A 207 -3.87 1.82 4.92
C LEU A 207 -2.54 1.33 5.49
N ALA A 208 -1.45 2.04 5.22
CA ALA A 208 -0.12 1.69 5.67
C ALA A 208 0.65 2.96 6.10
N PRO A 209 1.57 2.86 7.08
CA PRO A 209 2.41 3.97 7.49
C PRO A 209 3.52 4.24 6.47
N GLU A 210 4.33 5.27 6.75
CA GLU A 210 5.57 5.50 6.01
C GLU A 210 6.65 4.49 6.37
N THR A 211 6.61 3.95 7.60
CA THR A 211 7.55 2.94 8.07
C THR A 211 6.97 2.15 9.24
N GLU A 212 7.47 0.94 9.42
CA GLU A 212 7.23 0.09 10.61
C GLU A 212 8.41 0.12 11.58
N SER A 213 9.49 0.85 11.22
CA SER A 213 10.72 0.86 12.00
C SER A 213 10.58 1.79 13.21
N GLN A 214 10.77 1.26 14.41
CA GLN A 214 10.68 1.99 15.69
C GLN A 214 11.55 1.33 16.75
N GLU A 215 11.95 2.12 17.75
CA GLU A 215 12.68 1.65 18.94
C GLU A 215 13.92 0.76 18.66
N GLY A 216 14.61 1.02 17.55
CA GLY A 216 15.79 0.24 17.13
C GLY A 216 15.46 -1.10 16.45
N ILE A 217 14.19 -1.36 16.18
CA ILE A 217 13.72 -2.44 15.30
C ILE A 217 13.50 -1.85 13.92
N GLU A 218 14.15 -2.45 12.92
CA GLU A 218 14.02 -2.07 11.53
C GLU A 218 13.26 -3.13 10.74
N LEU A 219 12.20 -2.70 10.05
CA LEU A 219 11.33 -3.57 9.29
C LEU A 219 11.04 -2.97 7.93
N GLY A 220 11.08 -3.84 6.92
CA GLY A 220 10.71 -3.45 5.57
C GLY A 220 9.18 -3.40 5.41
N LEU A 221 8.66 -2.25 4.98
CA LEU A 221 7.24 -2.00 4.72
C LEU A 221 6.65 -3.01 3.70
N ASN A 222 7.50 -3.53 2.82
CA ASN A 222 7.15 -4.60 1.88
C ASN A 222 6.51 -5.84 2.55
N GLY A 223 6.86 -6.15 3.80
CA GLY A 223 6.24 -7.26 4.55
C GLY A 223 4.79 -7.02 4.93
N ILE A 224 4.37 -5.75 5.02
CA ILE A 224 2.98 -5.35 5.30
C ILE A 224 2.15 -5.31 4.02
N LEU A 225 2.79 -5.00 2.89
CA LEU A 225 2.11 -4.81 1.59
C LEU A 225 1.87 -6.11 0.79
N THR A 226 2.38 -7.27 1.23
CA THR A 226 2.27 -8.57 0.52
C THR A 226 1.54 -9.63 1.30
#